data_AF-A0A357L4G6-F1
#
_entry.id   AF-A0A357L4G6-F1
#
_cell.length_a   1.000
_cell.length_b   1.000
_cell.length_c   1.000
_cell.angle_alpha   90.00
_cell.angle_beta   90.00
_cell.angle_gamma   90.00
#
_symmetry.space_group_name_H-M   'P 1'
#
loop_
_entity.id
_entity.type
_entity.pdbx_description
1 polymer ?
#
loop_
_entity_poly.entity_id
_entity_poly.type
_entity_poly.pdbx_seq_one_letter_code
_entity_poly.pdbx_strand_id
1 'polypeptide(L)'
;FGELIGLWLVQSWTDMGAPAAFNLVELGPGRGVLMQDVLRAARLRPAFLDAAHVFLVETGGRLRLEQRRRLKDSGVKIDWADRFADIAPAPTLLVANEFFDCLPVRQFVRVAAGWRERLVGLAPDGTGLAYTLGQTPPEPTLDLPSRDEAPEGAIYELNEAAEAAAEE
;
A
#
# COMPACT_ATOMS: atom_id res chain seq x y z
N PHE A 1 1.50 -16.37 -9.79
CA PHE A 1 1.45 -15.52 -8.59
C PHE A 1 0.00 -15.29 -8.15
N GLY A 2 -0.80 -14.54 -8.91
CA GLY A 2 -2.18 -14.19 -8.50
C GLY A 2 -3.10 -15.38 -8.24
N GLU A 3 -2.95 -16.50 -8.94
CA GLU A 3 -3.70 -17.73 -8.64
C GLU A 3 -3.43 -18.27 -7.23
N LEU A 4 -2.17 -18.26 -6.77
CA LEU A 4 -1.81 -18.73 -5.43
C LEU A 4 -2.37 -17.80 -4.36
N ILE A 5 -2.35 -16.50 -4.60
CA ILE A 5 -2.99 -15.51 -3.73
C ILE A 5 -4.50 -15.75 -3.69
N GLY A 6 -5.13 -16.04 -4.82
CA GLY A 6 -6.55 -16.39 -4.90
C GLY A 6 -6.89 -17.63 -4.08
N LEU A 7 -6.09 -18.69 -4.16
CA LEU A 7 -6.29 -19.90 -3.34
C LEU A 7 -6.08 -19.62 -1.85
N TRP A 8 -5.08 -18.82 -1.48
CA TRP A 8 -4.86 -18.39 -0.11
C TRP A 8 -6.04 -17.57 0.44
N LEU A 9 -6.62 -16.68 -0.36
CA LEU A 9 -7.81 -15.90 0.00
C LEU A 9 -9.03 -16.81 0.21
N VAL A 10 -9.26 -17.77 -0.67
CA VAL A 10 -10.36 -18.75 -0.52
C VAL A 10 -10.20 -19.59 0.75
N GLN A 11 -8.97 -20.03 1.04
CA GLN A 11 -8.69 -20.76 2.27
C GLN A 11 -8.93 -19.87 3.50
N SER A 12 -8.41 -18.64 3.49
CA SER A 12 -8.57 -17.68 4.60
C SER A 12 -10.04 -17.38 4.88
N TRP A 13 -10.86 -17.19 3.84
CA TRP A 13 -12.31 -17.03 3.98
C TRP A 13 -12.97 -18.28 4.60
N THR A 14 -12.50 -19.48 4.24
CA THR A 14 -12.99 -20.73 4.82
C THR A 14 -12.64 -20.81 6.32
N ASP A 15 -11.41 -20.44 6.68
CA ASP A 15 -10.91 -20.44 8.06
C ASP A 15 -11.63 -19.39 8.93
N MET A 16 -12.14 -18.31 8.32
CA MET A 16 -13.04 -17.33 8.95
C MET A 16 -14.47 -17.86 9.19
N GLY A 17 -14.75 -19.12 8.84
CA GLY A 17 -16.07 -19.72 8.95
C GLY A 17 -16.99 -19.46 7.74
N ALA A 18 -16.41 -19.12 6.59
CA ALA A 18 -17.12 -18.88 5.34
C ALA A 18 -18.28 -17.86 5.47
N PRO A 19 -18.00 -16.62 5.92
CA PRO A 19 -19.02 -15.60 6.09
C PRO A 19 -19.81 -15.38 4.78
N ALA A 20 -21.13 -15.23 4.91
CA ALA A 20 -22.05 -15.07 3.78
C ALA A 20 -21.90 -13.72 3.03
N ALA A 21 -21.23 -12.75 3.65
CA ALA A 21 -20.83 -11.49 3.05
C ALA A 21 -19.49 -11.06 3.64
N PHE A 22 -18.56 -10.62 2.79
CA PHE A 22 -17.27 -10.09 3.20
C PHE A 22 -16.71 -9.12 2.15
N ASN A 23 -15.78 -8.26 2.55
CA ASN A 23 -15.05 -7.39 1.65
C ASN A 23 -13.78 -8.10 1.15
N LEU A 24 -13.58 -8.12 -0.16
CA LEU A 24 -12.31 -8.50 -0.79
C LEU A 24 -11.63 -7.24 -1.30
N VAL A 25 -10.56 -6.80 -0.65
CA VAL A 25 -9.95 -5.49 -0.88
C VAL A 25 -8.56 -5.64 -1.49
N GLU A 26 -8.26 -4.87 -2.53
CA GLU A 26 -6.89 -4.68 -3.03
C GLU A 26 -6.49 -3.21 -2.92
N LEU A 27 -5.39 -2.94 -2.19
CA LEU A 27 -4.77 -1.62 -2.09
C LEU A 27 -3.79 -1.42 -3.26
N GLY A 28 -3.96 -0.33 -4.02
CA GLY A 28 -3.08 -0.02 -5.14
C GLY A 28 -3.05 -1.12 -6.21
N PRO A 29 -4.17 -1.50 -6.82
CA PRO A 29 -4.27 -2.67 -7.71
C PRO A 29 -3.54 -2.51 -9.06
N GLY A 30 -2.91 -1.35 -9.31
CA GLY A 30 -2.24 -1.02 -10.57
C GLY A 30 -3.16 -1.22 -11.77
N ARG A 31 -2.89 -2.21 -12.61
CA ARG A 31 -3.73 -2.52 -13.80
C ARG A 31 -4.88 -3.49 -13.52
N GLY A 32 -5.06 -3.95 -12.28
CA GLY A 32 -6.06 -4.94 -11.86
C GLY A 32 -5.74 -6.37 -12.28
N VAL A 33 -4.48 -6.67 -12.61
CA VAL A 33 -4.05 -8.00 -13.08
C VAL A 33 -4.12 -9.03 -11.94
N LEU A 34 -3.70 -8.64 -10.73
CA LEU A 34 -3.76 -9.50 -9.56
C LEU A 34 -5.20 -9.88 -9.22
N MET A 35 -6.11 -8.90 -9.07
CA MET A 35 -7.53 -9.19 -8.87
C MET A 35 -8.12 -10.08 -9.98
N GLN A 36 -7.74 -9.88 -11.25
CA GLN A 36 -8.22 -10.72 -12.35
C GLN A 36 -7.82 -12.19 -12.16
N ASP A 37 -6.58 -12.46 -11.75
CA ASP A 37 -6.09 -13.81 -11.48
C ASP A 37 -6.73 -14.41 -10.21
N VAL A 38 -6.89 -13.61 -9.16
CA VAL A 38 -7.57 -14.00 -7.91
C VAL A 38 -9.00 -14.46 -8.22
N LEU A 39 -9.77 -13.64 -8.93
CA LEU A 39 -11.16 -13.95 -9.27
C LEU A 39 -11.27 -15.17 -10.19
N ARG A 40 -10.30 -15.36 -11.11
CA ARG A 40 -10.25 -16.54 -11.97
C ARG A 40 -9.99 -17.82 -11.17
N ALA A 41 -9.04 -17.82 -10.23
CA ALA A 41 -8.75 -18.97 -9.38
C ALA A 41 -9.92 -19.28 -8.42
N ALA A 42 -10.56 -18.25 -7.88
CA ALA A 42 -11.69 -18.37 -6.96
C ALA A 42 -12.96 -18.98 -7.60
N ARG A 43 -13.02 -19.13 -8.93
CA ARG A 43 -14.13 -19.86 -9.62
C ARG A 43 -14.27 -21.30 -9.18
N LEU A 44 -13.21 -21.90 -8.62
CA LEU A 44 -13.26 -23.24 -8.01
C LEU A 44 -14.15 -23.28 -6.75
N ARG A 45 -14.48 -22.13 -6.16
CA ARG A 45 -15.34 -22.00 -4.98
C ARG A 45 -16.44 -20.93 -5.21
N PRO A 46 -17.53 -21.26 -5.93
CA PRO A 46 -18.58 -20.28 -6.26
C PRO A 46 -19.13 -19.49 -5.06
N ALA A 47 -19.35 -20.13 -3.91
CA ALA A 47 -19.86 -19.43 -2.72
C ALA A 47 -18.90 -18.35 -2.17
N PHE A 48 -17.60 -18.44 -2.44
CA PHE A 48 -16.66 -17.36 -2.12
C PHE A 48 -16.95 -16.14 -3.00
N LEU A 49 -17.14 -16.35 -4.30
CA LEU A 49 -17.45 -15.28 -5.25
C LEU A 49 -18.83 -14.66 -4.97
N ASP A 50 -19.82 -15.48 -4.61
CA ASP A 50 -21.17 -15.02 -4.29
C ASP A 50 -21.20 -14.16 -3.01
N ALA A 51 -20.33 -14.47 -2.04
CA ALA A 51 -20.21 -13.74 -0.78
C ALA A 51 -19.32 -12.49 -0.87
N ALA A 52 -18.46 -12.37 -1.90
CA ALA A 52 -17.48 -11.31 -2.02
C ALA A 52 -18.09 -10.01 -2.56
N HIS A 53 -17.88 -8.90 -1.84
CA HIS A 53 -17.92 -7.57 -2.41
C HIS A 53 -16.48 -7.09 -2.63
N VAL A 54 -16.09 -6.94 -3.90
CA VAL A 54 -14.72 -6.55 -4.23
C VAL A 54 -14.59 -5.03 -4.18
N PHE A 55 -13.57 -4.53 -3.49
CA PHE A 55 -13.18 -3.13 -3.48
C PHE A 55 -11.75 -2.96 -3.97
N LEU A 56 -11.58 -2.00 -4.88
CA LEU A 56 -10.27 -1.58 -5.38
C LEU A 56 -9.97 -0.17 -4.87
N VAL A 57 -8.97 -0.03 -4.00
CA VAL A 57 -8.55 1.28 -3.45
C VAL A 57 -7.52 1.89 -4.40
N GLU A 58 -7.95 2.89 -5.15
CA GLU A 58 -7.20 3.50 -6.25
C GLU A 58 -7.69 4.93 -6.45
N THR A 59 -6.82 5.95 -6.44
CA THR A 59 -7.23 7.35 -6.65
C THR A 59 -7.13 7.79 -8.13
N GLY A 60 -6.33 7.10 -8.93
CA GLY A 60 -6.05 7.43 -10.33
C GLY A 60 -7.18 7.06 -11.29
N GLY A 61 -7.91 8.06 -11.79
CA GLY A 61 -9.03 7.85 -12.72
C GLY A 61 -8.68 7.05 -13.99
N ARG A 62 -7.47 7.21 -14.53
CA ARG A 62 -6.98 6.41 -15.68
C ARG A 62 -6.87 4.93 -15.34
N LEU A 63 -6.31 4.60 -14.17
CA LEU A 63 -6.14 3.22 -13.73
C LEU A 63 -7.49 2.59 -13.40
N ARG A 64 -8.40 3.32 -12.74
CA ARG A 64 -9.79 2.87 -12.54
C ARG A 64 -10.47 2.47 -13.84
N LEU A 65 -10.31 3.26 -14.91
CA LEU A 65 -10.89 2.94 -16.22
C LEU A 65 -10.28 1.66 -16.81
N GLU A 66 -8.97 1.46 -16.68
CA GLU A 66 -8.30 0.24 -17.15
C GLU A 66 -8.77 -1.00 -16.36
N GLN A 67 -8.83 -0.90 -15.04
CA GLN A 67 -9.31 -1.96 -14.16
C GLN A 67 -10.76 -2.34 -14.46
N ARG A 68 -11.66 -1.36 -14.64
CA ARG A 68 -13.06 -1.58 -15.07
C ARG A 68 -13.14 -2.39 -16.36
N ARG A 69 -12.32 -2.05 -17.36
CA ARG A 69 -12.29 -2.78 -18.64
C ARG A 69 -11.78 -4.21 -18.47
N ARG A 70 -10.75 -4.41 -17.64
CA ARG A 70 -10.15 -5.71 -17.38
C ARG A 70 -11.09 -6.66 -16.63
N LEU A 71 -11.84 -6.13 -15.66
CA LEU A 71 -12.63 -6.92 -14.71
C LEU A 71 -14.13 -6.99 -15.04
N LYS A 72 -14.57 -6.36 -16.14
CA LYS A 72 -15.99 -6.30 -16.54
C LYS A 72 -16.68 -7.67 -16.64
N ASP A 73 -15.95 -8.70 -17.05
CA ASP A 73 -16.49 -10.06 -17.29
C ASP A 73 -16.21 -11.02 -16.11
N SER A 74 -15.82 -10.47 -14.95
CA SER A 74 -15.52 -11.27 -13.75
C SER A 74 -16.77 -11.92 -13.13
N GLY A 75 -17.94 -11.31 -13.32
CA GLY A 75 -19.21 -11.79 -12.76
C GLY A 75 -19.43 -11.46 -11.29
N VAL A 76 -18.56 -10.67 -10.67
CA VAL A 76 -18.68 -10.23 -9.26
C VAL A 76 -18.93 -8.73 -9.17
N LYS A 77 -19.49 -8.29 -8.03
CA LYS A 77 -19.68 -6.87 -7.74
C LYS A 77 -18.33 -6.24 -7.37
N ILE A 78 -17.92 -5.22 -8.12
CA ILE A 78 -16.67 -4.49 -7.93
C ILE A 78 -16.97 -3.00 -7.80
N ASP A 79 -16.51 -2.40 -6.71
CA ASP A 79 -16.54 -0.97 -6.47
C ASP A 79 -15.12 -0.41 -6.26
N TRP A 80 -14.99 0.91 -6.41
CA TRP A 80 -13.72 1.63 -6.23
C TRP A 80 -13.86 2.61 -5.09
N ALA A 81 -12.86 2.66 -4.22
CA ALA A 81 -12.78 3.59 -3.11
C ALA A 81 -11.53 4.48 -3.25
N ASP A 82 -11.60 5.71 -2.72
CA ASP A 82 -10.43 6.59 -2.67
C ASP A 82 -9.49 6.18 -1.53
N ARG A 83 -10.05 5.73 -0.39
CA ARG A 83 -9.32 5.24 0.79
C ARG A 83 -9.95 3.95 1.32
N PHE A 84 -9.21 3.22 2.15
CA PHE A 84 -9.73 2.01 2.78
C PHE A 84 -10.88 2.34 3.76
N ALA A 85 -10.78 3.44 4.51
CA ALA A 85 -11.78 3.93 5.45
C ALA A 85 -13.10 4.37 4.80
N ASP A 86 -13.16 4.50 3.48
CA ASP A 86 -14.41 4.79 2.77
C ASP A 86 -15.25 3.50 2.55
N ILE A 87 -14.69 2.32 2.89
CA ILE A 87 -15.36 1.02 2.77
C ILE A 87 -16.10 0.70 4.07
N ALA A 88 -17.37 0.28 3.95
CA ALA A 88 -18.18 -0.09 5.10
C ALA A 88 -17.57 -1.31 5.85
N PRO A 89 -17.55 -1.30 7.20
CA PRO A 89 -17.02 -2.43 7.97
C PRO A 89 -17.76 -3.73 7.72
N ALA A 90 -16.99 -4.79 7.45
CA ALA A 90 -17.44 -6.17 7.31
C ALA A 90 -16.23 -7.10 7.55
N PRO A 91 -16.41 -8.43 7.69
CA PRO A 91 -15.28 -9.36 7.56
C PRO A 91 -14.51 -9.02 6.29
N THR A 92 -13.20 -8.86 6.38
CA THR A 92 -12.39 -8.32 5.27
C THR A 92 -11.17 -9.19 5.03
N LEU A 93 -10.95 -9.51 3.75
CA LEU A 93 -9.68 -10.02 3.26
C LEU A 93 -9.01 -8.92 2.43
N LEU A 94 -7.79 -8.56 2.78
CA LEU A 94 -7.05 -7.46 2.19
C LEU A 94 -5.75 -7.94 1.57
N VAL A 95 -5.44 -7.42 0.37
CA VAL A 95 -4.17 -7.63 -0.33
C VAL A 95 -3.55 -6.28 -0.67
N ALA A 96 -2.26 -6.13 -0.40
CA ALA A 96 -1.49 -4.91 -0.65
C ALA A 96 -0.14 -5.28 -1.28
N ASN A 97 -0.15 -5.70 -2.55
CA ASN A 97 1.05 -6.13 -3.25
C ASN A 97 1.77 -4.94 -3.86
N GLU A 98 3.05 -4.72 -3.52
CA GLU A 98 3.85 -3.57 -3.99
C GLU A 98 3.15 -2.22 -3.73
N PHE A 99 2.41 -2.15 -2.61
CA PHE A 99 1.73 -0.94 -2.19
C PHE A 99 2.64 -0.07 -1.31
N PHE A 100 3.19 -0.66 -0.24
CA PHE A 100 3.94 0.06 0.79
C PHE A 100 5.30 0.58 0.33
N ASP A 101 5.94 -0.08 -0.62
CA ASP A 101 7.21 0.36 -1.22
C ASP A 101 7.05 1.55 -2.16
N CYS A 102 5.84 1.80 -2.64
CA CYS A 102 5.49 2.97 -3.45
C CYS A 102 5.11 4.20 -2.61
N LEU A 103 5.00 4.05 -1.29
CA LEU A 103 4.67 5.16 -0.39
C LEU A 103 5.90 6.03 -0.10
N PRO A 104 5.71 7.35 0.05
CA PRO A 104 6.82 8.27 0.22
C PRO A 104 7.57 8.01 1.54
N VAL A 105 8.89 7.91 1.45
CA VAL A 105 9.79 7.81 2.61
C VAL A 105 10.44 9.15 2.91
N ARG A 106 10.66 9.42 4.19
CA ARG A 106 11.54 10.48 4.67
C ARG A 106 12.88 9.87 5.04
N GLN A 107 13.96 10.52 4.63
CA GLN A 107 15.31 10.08 4.93
C GLN A 107 15.96 11.06 5.90
N PHE A 108 16.71 10.55 6.86
CA PHE A 108 17.47 11.36 7.82
C PHE A 108 18.95 10.96 7.74
N VAL A 109 19.85 11.93 7.79
CA VAL A 109 21.29 11.71 7.79
C VAL A 109 21.86 12.12 9.15
N ARG A 110 22.67 11.24 9.73
CA ARG A 110 23.41 11.50 10.96
C ARG A 110 24.62 12.38 10.66
N VAL A 111 24.66 13.59 11.20
CA VAL A 111 25.82 14.52 11.14
C VAL A 111 26.38 14.76 12.53
N ALA A 112 27.58 15.31 12.69
CA ALA A 112 28.16 15.57 14.03
C ALA A 112 27.18 16.21 15.05
N ALA A 113 26.38 17.19 14.61
CA ALA A 113 25.42 17.93 15.46
C ALA A 113 24.11 17.19 15.80
N GLY A 114 23.81 16.05 15.18
CA GLY A 114 22.53 15.33 15.36
C GLY A 114 22.02 14.71 14.06
N TRP A 115 20.76 14.27 14.05
CA TRP A 115 20.08 13.93 12.80
C TRP A 115 19.65 15.21 12.05
N ARG A 116 19.63 15.15 10.72
CA ARG A 116 19.03 16.14 9.83
C ARG A 116 18.24 15.44 8.75
N GLU A 117 17.07 15.96 8.42
CA GLU A 117 16.30 15.44 7.29
C GLU A 117 17.05 15.66 5.98
N ARG A 118 17.06 14.65 5.11
CA ARG A 118 17.62 14.70 3.78
C ARG A 118 16.55 15.21 2.84
N LEU A 119 16.82 16.34 2.22
CA LEU A 119 15.89 17.05 1.35
C LEU A 119 16.43 17.07 -0.07
N VAL A 120 15.57 17.47 -1.00
CA VAL A 120 15.96 17.76 -2.38
C VAL A 120 15.94 19.27 -2.58
N GLY A 121 17.08 19.84 -2.96
CA GLY A 121 17.25 21.26 -3.27
C GLY A 121 17.84 21.48 -4.66
N LEU A 122 18.16 22.73 -5.00
CA LEU A 122 18.88 23.06 -6.23
C LEU A 122 20.35 22.68 -6.09
N ALA A 123 20.92 22.11 -7.16
CA ALA A 123 22.35 21.89 -7.26
C ALA A 123 23.12 23.22 -7.21
N PRO A 124 24.36 23.26 -6.67
CA PRO A 124 25.12 24.51 -6.54
C PRO A 124 25.38 25.25 -7.85
N ASP A 125 25.40 24.54 -8.97
CA ASP A 125 25.57 25.09 -10.32
C ASP A 125 24.24 25.56 -10.96
N GLY A 126 23.11 25.36 -10.27
CA GLY A 126 21.77 25.72 -10.72
C GLY A 126 21.21 24.85 -11.85
N THR A 127 21.87 23.75 -12.24
CA THR A 127 21.49 22.97 -13.44
C THR A 127 20.55 21.81 -13.16
N GLY A 128 20.28 21.51 -11.89
CA GLY A 128 19.44 20.38 -11.51
C GLY A 128 19.10 20.31 -10.03
N LEU A 129 18.66 19.13 -9.62
CA LEU A 129 18.33 18.80 -8.24
C LEU A 129 19.49 18.06 -7.58
N ALA A 130 19.73 18.35 -6.31
CA ALA A 130 20.73 17.67 -5.49
C ALA A 130 20.18 17.41 -4.08
N TYR A 131 20.71 16.38 -3.42
CA TYR A 131 20.43 16.20 -2.01
C TYR A 131 21.04 17.32 -1.18
N THR A 132 20.27 17.81 -0.22
CA THR A 132 20.69 18.77 0.79
C THR A 132 20.20 18.32 2.16
N LEU A 133 20.63 19.01 3.22
CA LEU A 133 20.20 18.74 4.58
C LEU A 133 19.28 19.84 5.07
N GLY A 134 18.24 19.47 5.82
CA GLY A 134 17.43 20.40 6.59
C GLY A 134 18.29 21.22 7.54
N GLN A 135 17.96 22.50 7.71
CA GLN A 135 18.73 23.40 8.58
C GLN A 135 18.41 23.20 10.07
N THR A 136 17.20 22.74 10.37
CA THR A 136 16.73 22.45 11.72
C THR A 136 16.83 20.96 12.04
N PRO A 137 16.98 20.60 13.32
CA PRO A 137 16.79 19.21 13.75
C PRO A 137 15.39 18.68 13.39
N PRO A 138 15.23 17.35 13.21
CA PRO A 138 13.93 16.72 13.06
C PRO A 138 13.06 16.89 14.32
N GLU A 139 11.76 16.67 14.17
CA GLU A 139 10.82 16.75 15.28
C GLU A 139 11.19 15.76 16.40
N PRO A 140 11.17 16.17 17.68
CA PRO A 140 11.57 15.30 18.80
C PRO A 140 10.69 14.06 19.00
N THR A 141 9.51 14.03 18.40
CA THR A 141 8.55 12.91 18.44
C THR A 141 8.91 11.78 17.49
N LEU A 142 9.82 12.00 16.54
CA LEU A 142 10.27 10.96 15.62
C LEU A 142 11.19 9.98 16.35
N ASP A 143 10.90 8.68 16.21
CA ASP A 143 11.70 7.60 16.78
C ASP A 143 12.97 7.37 15.94
N LEU A 144 13.95 8.25 16.11
CA LEU A 144 15.24 8.16 15.42
C LEU A 144 16.29 7.48 16.30
N PRO A 145 17.18 6.63 15.74
CA PRO A 145 18.21 5.97 16.51
C PRO A 145 19.09 6.94 17.30
N SER A 146 19.48 6.54 18.51
CA SER A 146 20.36 7.31 19.38
C SER A 146 21.79 7.40 18.81
N ARG A 147 22.63 8.22 19.47
CA ARG A 147 24.01 8.45 19.00
C ARG A 147 24.88 7.19 19.02
N ASP A 148 24.63 6.29 19.97
CA ASP A 148 25.40 5.07 20.13
C ASP A 148 24.97 3.97 19.14
N GLU A 149 23.79 4.12 18.54
CA GLU A 149 23.19 3.19 17.58
C GLU A 149 23.53 3.51 16.12
N ALA A 150 23.95 4.76 15.82
CA ALA A 150 24.20 5.20 14.45
C ALA A 150 25.45 6.12 14.32
N PRO A 151 26.45 5.73 13.51
CA PRO A 151 27.63 6.56 13.25
C PRO A 151 27.31 7.77 12.37
N GLU A 152 28.21 8.76 12.33
CA GLU A 152 28.12 9.88 11.39
C GLU A 152 28.13 9.37 9.93
N GLY A 153 27.27 9.94 9.10
CA GLY A 153 27.00 9.51 7.73
C GLY A 153 25.92 8.42 7.59
N ALA A 154 25.44 7.84 8.70
CA ALA A 154 24.34 6.89 8.65
C ALA A 154 23.07 7.56 8.08
N ILE A 155 22.32 6.78 7.30
CA ILE A 155 21.02 7.16 6.75
C ILE A 155 19.96 6.29 7.42
N TYR A 156 18.90 6.92 7.90
CA TYR A 156 17.73 6.25 8.45
C TYR A 156 16.49 6.65 7.66
N GLU A 157 15.59 5.70 7.40
CA GLU A 157 14.39 5.91 6.59
C GLU A 157 13.15 5.68 7.47
N LEU A 158 12.20 6.61 7.37
CA LEU A 158 10.88 6.49 7.99
C LEU A 158 9.81 6.55 6.90
N ASN A 159 8.82 5.67 7.01
CA ASN A 159 7.68 5.63 6.10
C ASN A 159 6.39 5.85 6.88
N GLU A 160 6.20 7.06 7.39
CA GLU A 160 4.99 7.46 8.15
C GLU A 160 3.70 7.24 7.33
N ALA A 161 3.79 7.35 5.99
CA ALA A 161 2.66 7.07 5.12
C ALA A 161 2.27 5.58 5.12
N ALA A 162 3.25 4.67 5.14
CA ALA A 162 3.01 3.23 5.30
C ALA A 162 2.47 2.89 6.68
N GLU A 163 3.01 3.51 7.74
CA GLU A 163 2.52 3.32 9.11
C GLU A 163 1.06 3.76 9.23
N ALA A 164 0.73 4.97 8.76
CA ALA A 164 -0.64 5.47 8.76
C ALA A 164 -1.60 4.58 7.95
N ALA A 165 -1.16 4.03 6.82
CA ALA A 165 -1.96 3.10 6.03
C ALA A 165 -2.12 1.71 6.69
N ALA A 166 -1.20 1.32 7.57
CA ALA A 166 -1.29 0.07 8.32
C ALA A 166 -2.15 0.18 9.58
N GLU A 167 -2.36 1.39 10.10
CA GLU A 167 -3.20 1.69 11.26
C GLU A 167 -4.69 1.91 10.91
N GLU A 168 -5.01 2.04 9.62
CA GLU A 168 -6.38 2.23 9.08
C GLU A 168 -7.24 0.96 9.14
#